data_AF-A0A9E4CF17-F1
#
_entry.id   AF-A0A9E4CF17-F1
#
_cell.length_a   1.000
_cell.length_b   1.000
_cell.length_c   1.000
_cell.angle_alpha   90.00
_cell.angle_beta   90.00
_cell.angle_gamma   90.00
#
_symmetry.space_group_name_H-M   'P 1'
#
loop_
_entity.id
_entity.type
_entity.pdbx_description
1 polymer ?
#
loop_
_entity_poly.entity_id
_entity_poly.type
_entity_poly.pdbx_seq_one_letter_code
_entity_poly.pdbx_strand_id
1 'polypeptide(L)'
;MYDELADLAGEKVVHIELWEDALGDTIDDQATDPTEQIAVDMDLYLDGGIYFELYGVICFPDPDAEPLVGFSTIAERLTRLVKQELWLDEVAVDEENTLVFILSQHHQPQLYLMIDGWSFAEWDELPSS
;
A
#
# COMPACT_ATOMS: atom_id res chain seq x y z
N MET A 1 -6.35 -5.43 17.64
CA MET A 1 -5.20 -5.33 16.71
C MET A 1 -5.71 -4.93 15.34
N TYR A 2 -6.47 -5.77 14.62
CA TYR A 2 -7.15 -5.31 13.40
C TYR A 2 -8.26 -4.29 13.65
N ASP A 3 -8.97 -4.40 14.79
CA ASP A 3 -10.01 -3.43 15.15
C ASP A 3 -9.47 -1.99 15.27
N GLU A 4 -8.22 -1.83 15.71
CA GLU A 4 -7.56 -0.52 15.81
C GLU A 4 -7.18 0.04 14.43
N LEU A 5 -6.91 -0.83 13.45
CA LEU A 5 -6.69 -0.43 12.07
C LEU A 5 -7.99 -0.06 11.37
N ALA A 6 -9.08 -0.76 11.69
CA ALA A 6 -10.40 -0.45 11.14
C ALA A 6 -10.88 0.96 11.51
N ASP A 7 -10.44 1.49 12.66
CA ASP A 7 -10.71 2.88 13.08
C ASP A 7 -10.04 3.92 12.18
N LEU A 8 -9.04 3.53 11.37
CA LEU A 8 -8.35 4.41 10.40
C LEU A 8 -9.07 4.46 9.05
N ALA A 9 -10.12 3.65 8.86
CA ALA A 9 -10.96 3.74 7.67
C ALA A 9 -11.63 5.12 7.58
N GLY A 10 -11.59 5.71 6.39
CA GLY A 10 -12.02 7.07 6.09
C GLY A 10 -10.90 8.11 6.13
N GLU A 11 -9.69 7.75 6.56
CA GLU A 11 -8.53 8.65 6.51
C GLU A 11 -8.06 8.90 5.08
N LYS A 12 -7.65 10.14 4.80
CA LYS A 12 -7.10 10.52 3.50
C LYS A 12 -5.65 10.07 3.42
N VAL A 13 -5.29 9.41 2.31
CA VAL A 13 -3.90 9.12 2.00
C VAL A 13 -3.26 10.39 1.44
N VAL A 14 -2.28 10.92 2.16
CA VAL A 14 -1.59 12.17 1.82
C VAL A 14 -0.31 11.93 1.04
N HIS A 15 0.36 10.79 1.28
CA HIS A 15 1.58 10.42 0.59
C HIS A 15 1.75 8.90 0.55
N ILE A 16 2.39 8.40 -0.51
CA ILE A 16 2.86 7.02 -0.62
C ILE A 16 4.27 7.07 -1.20
N GLU A 17 5.19 6.37 -0.56
CA GLU A 17 6.58 6.21 -1.01
C GLU A 17 6.87 4.74 -1.25
N LEU A 18 7.38 4.39 -2.43
CA LEU A 18 7.73 2.99 -2.75
C LEU A 18 9.22 2.78 -2.60
N TRP A 19 9.61 1.62 -2.08
CA TRP A 19 11.00 1.27 -1.89
C TRP A 19 11.52 0.51 -3.11
N GLU A 20 12.62 1.00 -3.71
CA GLU A 20 13.22 0.38 -4.90
C GLU A 20 13.76 -1.03 -4.60
N ASP A 21 14.26 -1.26 -3.39
CA ASP A 21 14.73 -2.55 -2.90
C ASP A 21 13.76 -3.09 -1.86
N ALA A 22 12.94 -4.08 -2.24
CA ALA A 22 12.09 -4.76 -1.27
C ALA A 22 12.94 -5.58 -0.28
N LEU A 23 12.53 -5.63 0.99
CA LEU A 23 13.20 -6.42 2.02
C LEU A 23 13.20 -7.91 1.67
N GLY A 24 12.18 -8.41 0.97
CA GLY A 24 12.12 -9.79 0.46
C GLY A 24 13.30 -10.13 -0.47
N ASP A 25 13.58 -9.25 -1.44
CA ASP A 25 14.70 -9.41 -2.38
C ASP A 25 16.06 -9.36 -1.68
N THR A 26 16.15 -8.59 -0.58
CA THR A 26 17.37 -8.49 0.24
C THR A 26 17.62 -9.76 1.05
N ILE A 27 16.57 -10.49 1.44
CA ILE A 27 16.66 -11.74 2.22
C ILE A 27 17.03 -12.91 1.31
N ASP A 28 16.45 -12.98 0.11
CA ASP A 28 16.67 -14.09 -0.83
C ASP A 28 17.88 -13.89 -1.75
N ASP A 29 18.58 -12.75 -1.67
CA ASP A 29 19.78 -12.41 -2.46
C ASP A 29 19.54 -12.53 -3.99
N GLN A 30 18.26 -12.43 -4.38
CA GLN A 30 17.77 -12.43 -5.76
C GLN A 30 17.03 -11.12 -5.99
N ALA A 31 17.70 -10.16 -6.62
CA ALA A 31 17.03 -8.98 -7.13
C ALA A 31 16.00 -9.40 -8.19
N THR A 32 14.72 -9.15 -7.92
CA THR A 32 13.67 -9.37 -8.91
C THR A 32 13.83 -8.33 -10.03
N ASP A 33 13.61 -8.71 -11.28
CA ASP A 33 13.61 -7.72 -12.37
C ASP A 33 12.53 -6.66 -12.07
N PRO A 34 12.86 -5.37 -11.98
CA PRO A 34 11.88 -4.32 -11.68
C PRO A 34 10.70 -4.28 -12.66
N THR A 35 10.84 -4.85 -13.86
CA THR A 35 9.76 -4.96 -14.85
C THR A 35 8.83 -6.15 -14.63
N GLU A 36 9.27 -7.16 -13.88
CA GLU A 36 8.50 -8.37 -13.53
C GLU A 36 8.08 -8.40 -12.05
N GLN A 37 8.44 -7.36 -11.28
CA GLN A 37 8.14 -7.26 -9.86
C GLN A 37 6.63 -7.15 -9.58
N ILE A 38 6.12 -8.03 -8.72
CA ILE A 38 4.69 -8.10 -8.34
C ILE A 38 4.47 -7.57 -6.92
N ALA A 39 5.42 -7.83 -6.01
CA ALA A 39 5.38 -7.38 -4.63
C ALA A 39 6.38 -6.23 -4.42
N VAL A 40 5.94 -5.19 -3.69
CA VAL A 40 6.75 -4.01 -3.36
C VAL A 40 6.63 -3.68 -1.89
N ASP A 41 7.64 -3.03 -1.32
CA ASP A 41 7.52 -2.41 -0.01
C ASP A 41 7.18 -0.93 -0.18
N MET A 42 6.37 -0.37 0.71
CA MET A 42 5.96 1.03 0.63
C MET A 42 5.59 1.62 1.98
N ASP A 43 5.78 2.93 2.09
CA ASP A 43 5.26 3.73 3.18
C ASP A 43 3.94 4.40 2.77
N LEU A 44 2.94 4.36 3.65
CA LEU A 44 1.63 4.99 3.43
C LEU A 44 1.33 5.98 4.54
N TYR A 45 1.17 7.25 4.18
CA TYR A 45 0.91 8.35 5.13
C TYR A 45 -0.56 8.76 5.07
N LEU A 46 -1.19 8.81 6.25
CA LEU A 46 -2.56 9.25 6.46
C LEU A 46 -2.60 10.66 7.05
N ASP A 47 -3.61 11.45 6.66
CA ASP A 47 -3.81 12.85 7.09
C ASP A 47 -3.96 12.98 8.61
N GLY A 48 -4.52 11.98 9.29
CA GLY A 48 -4.63 11.88 10.74
C GLY A 48 -3.32 11.74 11.52
N GLY A 49 -2.15 11.83 10.86
CA GLY A 49 -0.85 11.77 11.53
C GLY A 49 -0.33 10.34 11.75
N ILE A 50 -0.93 9.34 11.10
CA ILE A 50 -0.47 7.95 11.13
C ILE A 50 0.26 7.63 9.82
N TYR A 51 1.38 6.91 9.90
CA TYR A 51 2.02 6.32 8.74
C TYR A 51 2.21 4.82 8.94
N PHE A 52 2.18 4.09 7.85
CA PHE A 52 2.42 2.66 7.78
C PHE A 52 3.69 2.37 7.02
N GLU A 53 4.47 1.41 7.50
CA GLU A 53 5.48 0.72 6.72
C GLU A 53 4.85 -0.61 6.29
N LEU A 54 4.69 -0.83 4.99
CA LEU A 54 4.02 -1.99 4.42
C LEU A 54 5.05 -2.83 3.63
N TYR A 55 5.06 -4.14 3.90
CA TYR A 55 6.02 -5.07 3.34
C TYR A 55 5.32 -6.16 2.52
N GLY A 56 5.91 -6.52 1.38
CA GLY A 56 5.39 -7.55 0.48
C GLY A 56 4.03 -7.18 -0.13
N VAL A 57 3.82 -5.91 -0.45
CA VAL A 57 2.51 -5.42 -0.91
C VAL A 57 2.25 -5.81 -2.34
N ILE A 58 1.15 -6.54 -2.56
CA ILE A 58 0.64 -6.86 -3.90
C ILE A 58 -0.56 -5.99 -4.20
N CYS A 59 -0.49 -5.29 -5.33
CA CYS A 59 -1.50 -4.31 -5.73
C CYS A 59 -2.46 -4.90 -6.77
N PHE A 60 -3.76 -4.99 -6.43
CA PHE A 60 -4.80 -5.44 -7.34
C PHE A 60 -5.70 -4.28 -7.77
N PRO A 61 -5.97 -4.09 -9.07
CA PRO A 61 -6.91 -3.06 -9.52
C PRO A 61 -8.37 -3.43 -9.21
N ASP A 62 -8.65 -4.73 -9.05
CA ASP A 62 -9.95 -5.33 -8.75
C ASP A 62 -9.68 -6.69 -8.06
N PRO A 63 -10.51 -7.14 -7.11
CA PRO A 63 -10.29 -8.39 -6.36
C PRO A 63 -10.27 -9.64 -7.25
N ASP A 64 -10.93 -9.62 -8.41
CA ASP A 64 -10.99 -10.74 -9.34
C ASP A 64 -9.97 -10.61 -10.50
N ALA A 65 -9.17 -9.53 -10.51
CA ALA A 65 -8.18 -9.27 -11.55
C ALA A 65 -6.78 -9.76 -11.19
N GLU A 66 -5.93 -9.89 -12.21
CA GLU A 66 -4.50 -10.11 -12.02
C GLU A 66 -3.84 -8.90 -11.32
N PRO A 67 -2.79 -9.13 -10.50
CA PRO A 67 -2.07 -8.05 -9.84
C PRO A 67 -1.36 -7.14 -10.85
N LEU A 68 -1.08 -5.92 -10.41
CA LEU A 68 -0.20 -5.01 -11.15
C LEU A 68 1.22 -5.58 -11.15
N VAL A 69 1.90 -5.42 -12.28
CA VAL A 69 3.28 -5.92 -12.48
C VAL A 69 4.18 -4.80 -12.94
N GLY A 70 5.39 -4.79 -12.38
CA GLY A 70 6.46 -3.84 -12.65
C GLY A 70 6.43 -2.66 -11.69
N PHE A 71 7.57 -2.39 -11.06
CA PHE A 71 7.77 -1.32 -10.08
C PHE A 71 7.29 0.03 -10.61
N SER A 72 7.71 0.42 -11.82
CA SER A 72 7.31 1.70 -12.42
C SER A 72 5.80 1.77 -12.68
N THR A 73 5.16 0.68 -13.10
CA THR A 73 3.70 0.60 -13.28
C THR A 73 2.97 0.88 -11.97
N ILE A 74 3.43 0.24 -10.89
CA ILE A 74 2.83 0.36 -9.56
C ILE A 74 3.06 1.78 -9.02
N ALA A 75 4.28 2.29 -9.08
CA ALA A 75 4.65 3.63 -8.63
C ALA A 75 3.85 4.73 -9.35
N GLU A 76 3.73 4.64 -10.68
CA GLU A 76 2.95 5.60 -11.49
C GLU A 76 1.46 5.53 -11.15
N ARG A 77 0.91 4.32 -10.93
CA ARG A 77 -0.49 4.13 -10.55
C ARG A 77 -0.78 4.78 -9.20
N LEU A 78 0.03 4.51 -8.18
CA LEU A 78 -0.13 5.04 -6.82
C LEU A 78 0.04 6.57 -6.81
N THR A 79 1.10 7.08 -7.44
CA THR A 79 1.35 8.53 -7.56
C THR A 79 0.17 9.26 -8.20
N ARG A 80 -0.42 8.68 -9.25
CA ARG A 80 -1.59 9.27 -9.91
C ARG A 80 -2.81 9.28 -8.99
N LEU A 81 -3.06 8.18 -8.28
CA LEU A 81 -4.20 8.06 -7.37
C LEU A 81 -4.11 9.05 -6.21
N VAL A 82 -2.95 9.16 -5.55
CA VAL A 82 -2.72 10.14 -4.47
C VAL A 82 -2.95 11.57 -4.96
N LYS A 83 -2.45 11.92 -6.16
CA LYS A 83 -2.68 13.24 -6.78
C LYS A 83 -4.15 13.54 -7.10
N GLN A 84 -4.96 12.50 -7.29
CA GLN A 84 -6.39 12.59 -7.55
C GLN A 84 -7.22 12.48 -6.26
N GLU A 85 -6.55 12.58 -5.11
CA GLU A 85 -7.08 12.34 -3.76
C GLU A 85 -7.52 10.88 -3.58
N LEU A 86 -6.95 10.22 -2.57
CA LEU A 86 -7.15 8.80 -2.29
C LEU A 86 -7.44 8.64 -0.80
N TRP A 87 -8.30 7.68 -0.44
CA TRP A 87 -8.66 7.39 0.94
C TRP A 87 -8.45 5.92 1.26
N LEU A 88 -8.07 5.62 2.49
CA LEU A 88 -8.18 4.28 3.04
C LEU A 88 -9.65 4.04 3.39
N ASP A 89 -10.39 3.36 2.51
CA ASP A 89 -11.85 3.22 2.65
C ASP A 89 -12.23 2.10 3.60
N GLU A 90 -11.46 1.01 3.57
CA GLU A 90 -11.71 -0.18 4.36
C GLU A 90 -10.40 -0.90 4.66
N VAL A 91 -10.35 -1.47 5.86
CA VAL A 91 -9.31 -2.42 6.28
C VAL A 91 -9.99 -3.77 6.47
N ALA A 92 -9.61 -4.73 5.64
CA ALA A 92 -10.17 -6.07 5.62
C ALA A 92 -9.08 -7.12 5.86
N VAL A 93 -9.52 -8.37 6.00
CA VAL A 93 -8.64 -9.54 5.97
C VAL A 93 -9.19 -10.58 5.00
N ASP A 94 -8.32 -11.31 4.32
CA ASP A 94 -8.72 -12.39 3.42
C ASP A 94 -8.99 -13.71 4.18
N GLU A 95 -9.23 -14.80 3.44
CA GLU A 95 -9.49 -16.12 4.00
C GLU A 95 -8.28 -16.71 4.79
N GLU A 96 -7.07 -16.24 4.50
CA GLU A 96 -5.83 -16.66 5.15
C GLU A 96 -5.44 -15.76 6.34
N ASN A 97 -6.24 -14.72 6.64
CA ASN A 97 -6.00 -13.64 7.61
C ASN A 97 -4.89 -12.67 7.19
N THR A 98 -4.61 -12.56 5.89
CA THR A 98 -3.74 -11.55 5.30
C THR A 98 -4.45 -10.21 5.31
N LEU A 99 -3.74 -9.14 5.65
CA LEU A 99 -4.29 -7.80 5.72
C LEU A 99 -4.56 -7.25 4.31
N VAL A 100 -5.72 -6.65 4.10
CA VAL A 100 -6.10 -6.02 2.85
C VAL A 100 -6.54 -4.58 3.09
N PHE A 101 -5.86 -3.62 2.47
CA PHE A 101 -6.31 -2.22 2.44
C PHE A 101 -7.07 -1.93 1.14
N ILE A 102 -8.26 -1.37 1.26
CA ILE A 102 -9.05 -0.92 0.11
C ILE A 102 -8.88 0.58 -0.03
N LEU A 103 -8.22 1.02 -1.10
CA LEU A 103 -8.03 2.44 -1.38
C LEU A 103 -9.11 2.91 -2.36
N SER A 104 -9.83 3.97 -2.01
CA SER A 104 -10.97 4.45 -2.77
C SER A 104 -10.88 5.92 -3.16
N GLN A 105 -11.64 6.28 -4.20
CA GLN A 105 -11.95 7.64 -4.58
C GLN A 105 -13.46 7.80 -4.59
N HIS A 106 -14.00 8.74 -3.82
CA HIS A 106 -15.45 8.91 -3.66
C HIS A 106 -16.18 7.61 -3.29
N HIS A 107 -15.60 6.80 -2.38
CA HIS A 107 -16.09 5.47 -1.99
C HIS A 107 -16.22 4.46 -3.14
N GLN A 108 -15.45 4.67 -4.22
CA GLN A 108 -15.28 3.67 -5.29
C GLN A 108 -13.87 3.08 -5.19
N PRO A 109 -13.73 1.77 -4.89
CA PRO A 109 -12.44 1.10 -4.83
C PRO A 109 -11.63 1.33 -6.10
N GLN A 110 -10.38 1.74 -5.94
CA GLN A 110 -9.42 1.97 -7.02
C GLN A 110 -8.24 1.00 -6.99
N LEU A 111 -7.95 0.46 -5.80
CA LEU A 111 -6.86 -0.46 -5.57
C LEU A 111 -7.10 -1.26 -4.28
N TYR A 112 -6.73 -2.53 -4.31
CA TYR A 112 -6.71 -3.43 -3.17
C TYR A 112 -5.26 -3.80 -2.90
N LEU A 113 -4.77 -3.52 -1.70
CA LEU A 113 -3.41 -3.82 -1.28
C LEU A 113 -3.45 -5.04 -0.38
N MET A 114 -2.95 -6.18 -0.87
CA MET A 114 -2.70 -7.35 -0.03
C MET A 114 -1.32 -7.20 0.61
N ILE A 115 -1.23 -7.34 1.93
CA ILE A 115 -0.07 -6.94 2.73
C ILE A 115 0.39 -8.10 3.60
N ASP A 116 1.63 -8.56 3.37
CA ASP A 116 2.24 -9.67 4.10
C ASP A 116 2.79 -9.25 5.48
N GLY A 117 3.30 -8.04 5.59
CA GLY A 117 3.83 -7.48 6.83
C GLY A 117 3.55 -5.98 6.94
N TRP A 118 3.35 -5.50 8.17
CA TRP A 118 3.09 -4.08 8.39
C TRP A 118 3.56 -3.62 9.77
N SER A 119 3.93 -2.35 9.84
CA SER A 119 4.15 -1.58 11.07
C SER A 119 3.43 -0.24 10.94
N PHE A 120 3.10 0.43 12.04
CA PHE A 120 2.58 1.79 12.00
C PHE A 120 3.08 2.62 13.18
N ALA A 121 3.19 3.91 12.96
CA ALA A 121 3.55 4.89 13.97
C ALA A 121 2.94 6.26 13.66
N GLU A 122 3.07 7.18 14.60
CA GLU A 122 2.69 8.58 14.42
C GLU A 122 3.80 9.32 13.65
N TRP A 123 3.42 10.28 12.81
CA TRP A 123 4.35 11.19 12.11
C TRP A 123 4.05 12.66 12.45
N ASP A 124 5.11 13.44 12.68
CA ASP A 124 5.01 14.88 13.00
C ASP A 124 5.15 15.77 11.74
N GLU A 125 5.97 15.36 10.77
CA GLU A 125 6.18 16.07 9.49
C GLU A 125 6.24 15.05 8.34
N LEU A 126 5.68 15.40 7.18
CA LEU A 126 5.79 14.56 5.98
C LEU A 126 7.26 14.48 5.53
N PRO A 127 7.71 13.34 4.98
CA PRO A 127 9.05 13.24 4.42
C PRO A 127 9.26 14.32 3.36
N SER A 128 10.38 15.04 3.49
CA SER A 128 10.82 16.01 2.48
C SER A 128 11.38 15.24 1.29
N SER A 129 10.52 14.96 0.30
CA SER A 129 10.89 14.40 -1.00
C SER A 129 12.00 15.20 -1.70
#